data_AF-A0A7Y0D782-F1
#
_entry.id   AF-A0A7Y0D782-F1
#
_cell.length_a   1.000
_cell.length_b   1.000
_cell.length_c   1.000
_cell.angle_alpha   90.00
_cell.angle_beta   90.00
_cell.angle_gamma   90.00
#
_symmetry.space_group_name_H-M   'P 1'
#
loop_
_entity.id
_entity.type
_entity.pdbx_description
1 polymer ?
#
loop_
_entity_poly.entity_id
_entity_poly.type
_entity_poly.pdbx_seq_one_letter_code
_entity_poly.pdbx_strand_id
1 'polypeptide(L)'
;MNRLVRLLAVWLRARRHRGPGTPLDEWRTPLRVMPNDLDLLRHMNNGSYLTLMDIGRVDMLVRTGAQSAISRRRWYPVVVGESIRFRRSLELWDRFVIVTRVVGWDERIFYLEQRFERVPRAAKPADTAPEVVAEAWVAARFIARAGGTVASPDVAEAFEVAGVSPPVPDAVLAWARALDLAHRPRG
;
A
#
# COMPACT_ATOMS: atom_id res chain seq x y z
N MET A 1 10.45 -0.65 18.59
CA MET A 1 11.51 0.22 18.00
C MET A 1 12.22 -0.42 16.78
N ASN A 2 11.51 -1.10 15.87
CA ASN A 2 12.09 -1.67 14.62
C ASN A 2 11.42 -1.13 13.33
N ARG A 3 10.23 -0.52 13.44
CA ARG A 3 9.49 0.02 12.28
C ARG A 3 10.27 1.11 11.52
N LEU A 4 10.77 2.12 12.23
CA LEU A 4 11.49 3.24 11.61
C LEU A 4 12.80 2.80 10.95
N VAL A 5 13.49 1.82 11.54
CA VAL A 5 14.70 1.22 10.97
C VAL A 5 14.37 0.48 9.68
N ARG A 6 13.31 -0.34 9.68
CA ARG A 6 12.83 -1.03 8.47
C ARG A 6 12.39 -0.04 7.39
N LEU A 7 11.65 1.00 7.77
CA LEU A 7 11.24 2.06 6.86
C LEU A 7 12.45 2.76 6.24
N LEU A 8 13.44 3.14 7.04
CA LEU A 8 14.67 3.75 6.57
C LEU A 8 15.44 2.82 5.62
N ALA A 9 15.59 1.55 5.98
CA ALA A 9 16.28 0.55 5.15
C ALA A 9 15.57 0.33 3.81
N VAL A 10 14.23 0.19 3.82
CA VAL A 10 13.42 0.07 2.61
C VAL A 10 13.53 1.34 1.78
N TRP A 11 13.43 2.52 2.38
CA TRP A 11 13.56 3.79 1.69
C TRP A 11 14.94 3.97 1.03
N LEU A 12 16.02 3.65 1.74
CA LEU A 12 17.38 3.70 1.20
C LEU A 12 17.57 2.72 0.03
N ARG A 13 17.03 1.50 0.16
CA ARG A 13 17.05 0.50 -0.92
C ARG A 13 16.23 0.96 -2.13
N ALA A 14 15.01 1.43 -1.90
CA ALA A 14 14.10 1.91 -2.92
C ALA A 14 14.69 3.06 -3.74
N ARG A 15 15.43 3.98 -3.09
CA ARG A 15 16.15 5.07 -3.78
C ARG A 15 17.23 4.60 -4.74
N ARG A 16 17.84 3.43 -4.48
CA ARG A 16 18.87 2.83 -5.33
C ARG A 16 18.28 1.94 -6.44
N HIS A 17 17.03 1.52 -6.28
CA HIS A 17 16.36 0.58 -7.18
C HIS A 17 15.01 1.12 -7.66
N ARG A 18 15.05 2.31 -8.27
CA ARG A 18 13.91 2.76 -9.08
C ARG A 18 13.74 1.80 -10.25
N GLY A 19 12.50 1.49 -10.57
CA GLY A 19 12.16 0.58 -11.67
C GLY A 19 11.23 1.28 -12.65
N PRO A 20 11.18 0.81 -13.91
CA PRO A 20 10.11 1.20 -14.81
C PRO A 20 8.77 0.73 -14.23
N GLY A 21 7.72 1.53 -14.39
CA GLY A 21 6.38 1.21 -13.93
C GLY A 21 5.70 2.37 -13.21
N THR A 22 4.41 2.22 -12.99
CA THR A 22 3.52 3.19 -12.38
C THR A 22 2.97 2.65 -11.05
N PRO A 23 2.35 3.50 -10.21
CA PRO A 23 1.63 3.02 -9.03
C PRO A 23 0.50 2.01 -9.31
N LEU A 24 0.04 1.87 -10.56
CA LEU A 24 -0.96 0.87 -10.96
C LEU A 24 -0.41 -0.56 -11.02
N ASP A 25 0.91 -0.70 -11.19
CA ASP A 25 1.59 -1.99 -11.23
C ASP A 25 1.72 -2.61 -9.84
N GLU A 26 1.99 -3.91 -9.77
CA GLU A 26 2.24 -4.60 -8.50
C GLU A 26 3.67 -4.35 -7.98
N TRP A 27 3.78 -3.56 -6.91
CA TRP A 27 5.04 -3.31 -6.23
C TRP A 27 5.27 -4.27 -5.07
N ARG A 28 6.34 -5.06 -5.19
CA ARG A 28 6.68 -6.14 -4.25
C ARG A 28 7.76 -5.67 -3.27
N THR A 29 7.44 -5.64 -1.99
CA THR A 29 8.33 -5.23 -0.90
C THR A 29 8.62 -6.43 0.02
N PRO A 30 9.77 -7.11 -0.14
CA PRO A 30 10.12 -8.27 0.68
C PRO A 30 10.54 -7.87 2.10
N LEU A 31 10.00 -8.57 3.09
CA LEU A 31 10.21 -8.33 4.51
C LEU A 31 10.28 -9.67 5.28
N ARG A 32 10.59 -9.58 6.57
CA ARG A 32 10.62 -10.71 7.50
C ARG A 32 9.95 -10.32 8.81
N VAL A 33 9.25 -11.26 9.43
CA VAL A 33 8.65 -11.08 10.77
C VAL A 33 9.74 -11.01 11.82
N MET A 34 9.72 -9.95 12.61
CA MET A 34 10.67 -9.66 13.68
C MET A 34 10.04 -9.88 15.06
N PRO A 35 10.82 -10.05 16.14
CA PRO A 35 10.27 -10.25 17.49
C PRO A 35 9.27 -9.17 17.92
N ASN A 36 9.52 -7.92 17.53
CA ASN A 36 8.64 -6.78 17.85
C ASN A 36 7.35 -6.73 17.02
N ASP A 37 7.19 -7.61 16.04
CA ASP A 37 5.97 -7.69 15.24
C ASP A 37 4.94 -8.64 15.89
N LEU A 38 5.34 -9.42 16.90
CA LEU A 38 4.53 -10.48 17.51
C LEU A 38 3.64 -9.97 18.64
N ASP A 39 2.53 -10.68 18.85
CA ASP A 39 1.71 -10.59 20.05
C ASP A 39 2.12 -11.64 21.11
N LEU A 40 1.38 -11.70 22.22
CA LEU A 40 1.61 -12.66 23.31
C LEU A 40 1.41 -14.13 22.88
N LEU A 41 0.65 -14.39 21.81
CA LEU A 41 0.43 -15.72 21.24
C LEU A 41 1.53 -16.11 20.25
N ARG A 42 2.57 -15.28 20.10
CA ARG A 42 3.71 -15.48 19.19
C ARG A 42 3.32 -15.49 17.71
N HIS A 43 2.18 -14.92 17.37
CA HIS A 43 1.78 -14.64 16.00
C HIS A 43 2.00 -13.18 15.67
N MET A 44 2.16 -12.85 14.39
CA MET A 44 2.25 -11.45 13.98
C MET A 44 0.98 -10.72 14.42
N ASN A 45 1.17 -9.68 15.24
CA ASN A 45 0.09 -8.87 15.77
C ASN A 45 -0.69 -8.22 14.61
N ASN A 46 -2.02 -8.20 14.70
CA ASN A 46 -2.90 -7.64 13.66
C ASN A 46 -2.55 -6.17 13.33
N GLY A 47 -2.22 -5.34 14.32
CA GLY A 47 -1.79 -3.96 14.12
C GLY A 47 -0.42 -3.84 13.45
N SER A 48 0.45 -4.85 13.57
CA SER A 48 1.71 -4.92 12.82
C SER A 48 1.46 -5.02 11.32
N TYR A 49 0.42 -5.72 10.87
CA TYR A 49 0.09 -5.76 9.43
C TYR A 49 -0.20 -4.35 8.89
N LEU A 50 -1.12 -3.61 9.53
CA LEU A 50 -1.46 -2.24 9.13
C LEU A 50 -0.23 -1.32 9.14
N THR A 51 0.57 -1.42 10.19
CA THR A 51 1.82 -0.68 10.35
C THR A 51 2.82 -0.95 9.23
N LEU A 52 2.90 -2.20 8.75
CA LEU A 52 3.84 -2.62 7.72
C LEU A 52 3.33 -2.32 6.31
N MET A 53 2.01 -2.20 6.11
CA MET A 53 1.44 -1.73 4.85
C MET A 53 1.95 -0.34 4.46
N ASP A 54 2.16 0.56 5.43
CA ASP A 54 2.80 1.87 5.19
C ASP A 54 4.18 1.74 4.53
N ILE A 55 4.97 0.73 4.92
CA ILE A 55 6.30 0.50 4.35
C ILE A 55 6.18 0.08 2.88
N GLY A 56 5.20 -0.77 2.54
CA GLY A 56 4.93 -1.15 1.15
C GLY A 56 4.50 0.04 0.29
N ARG A 57 3.67 0.94 0.83
CA ARG A 57 3.26 2.18 0.14
C ARG A 57 4.43 3.12 -0.08
N VAL A 58 5.31 3.29 0.92
CA VAL A 58 6.52 4.12 0.76
C VAL A 58 7.49 3.51 -0.25
N ASP A 59 7.69 2.19 -0.25
CA ASP A 59 8.52 1.51 -1.26
C ASP A 59 8.00 1.78 -2.68
N MET A 60 6.70 1.58 -2.91
CA MET A 60 6.03 1.89 -4.18
C MET A 60 6.23 3.34 -4.59
N LEU A 61 5.94 4.31 -3.71
CA LEU A 61 6.04 5.74 -4.03
C LEU A 61 7.48 6.16 -4.36
N VAL A 62 8.47 5.60 -3.67
CA VAL A 62 9.88 5.94 -3.92
C VAL A 62 10.38 5.34 -5.23
N ARG A 63 10.02 4.09 -5.52
CA ARG A 63 10.52 3.36 -6.71
C ARG A 63 9.86 3.81 -8.01
N THR A 64 8.59 4.22 -7.97
CA THR A 64 7.87 4.87 -9.08
C THR A 64 8.28 6.32 -9.31
N GLY A 65 9.01 6.95 -8.38
CA GLY A 65 9.31 8.38 -8.43
C GLY A 65 8.18 9.29 -7.96
N ALA A 66 6.98 8.75 -7.73
CA ALA A 66 5.80 9.44 -7.21
C ALA A 66 6.10 10.25 -5.94
N GLN A 67 6.93 9.72 -5.03
CA GLN A 67 7.37 10.42 -3.81
C GLN A 67 8.01 11.77 -4.13
N SER A 68 8.85 11.85 -5.16
CA SER A 68 9.49 13.10 -5.56
C SER A 68 8.46 14.09 -6.11
N ALA A 69 7.52 13.60 -6.92
CA ALA A 69 6.47 14.42 -7.52
C ALA A 69 5.57 15.09 -6.48
N ILE A 70 5.13 14.36 -5.45
CA ILE A 70 4.32 14.93 -4.35
C ILE A 70 5.16 15.81 -3.43
N SER A 71 6.42 15.44 -3.16
CA SER A 71 7.28 16.23 -2.28
C SER A 71 7.58 17.61 -2.88
N ARG A 72 7.84 17.71 -4.19
CA ARG A 72 8.05 18.99 -4.90
C ARG A 72 6.82 19.89 -4.80
N ARG A 73 5.63 19.31 -4.85
CA ARG A 73 4.34 20.01 -4.73
C ARG A 73 3.88 20.22 -3.29
N ARG A 74 4.65 19.74 -2.31
CA ARG A 74 4.32 19.76 -0.87
C ARG A 74 2.97 19.07 -0.57
N TRP A 75 2.68 18.01 -1.30
CA TRP A 75 1.52 17.15 -1.08
C TRP A 75 1.93 15.95 -0.24
N TYR A 76 0.99 15.44 0.56
CA TYR A 76 1.20 14.21 1.33
C TYR A 76 -0.08 13.36 1.38
N PRO A 77 0.06 12.03 1.32
CA PRO A 77 -1.08 11.13 1.44
C PRO A 77 -1.54 10.99 2.90
N VAL A 78 -2.84 10.85 3.08
CA VAL A 78 -3.51 10.54 4.35
C VAL A 78 -4.46 9.37 4.11
N VAL A 79 -4.30 8.29 4.88
CA VAL A 79 -5.25 7.18 4.86
C VAL A 79 -6.52 7.64 5.56
N VAL A 80 -7.65 7.58 4.85
CA VAL A 80 -8.97 7.96 5.38
C VAL A 80 -9.84 6.76 5.72
N GLY A 81 -9.45 5.57 5.26
CA GLY A 81 -10.05 4.31 5.66
C GLY A 81 -9.22 3.15 5.17
N GLU A 82 -9.14 2.09 5.97
CA GLU A 82 -8.53 0.83 5.57
C GLU A 82 -9.28 -0.33 6.20
N SER A 83 -9.32 -1.46 5.50
CA SER A 83 -9.82 -2.72 6.04
C SER A 83 -8.85 -3.83 5.68
N ILE A 84 -8.79 -4.85 6.52
CA ILE A 84 -7.90 -5.98 6.33
C ILE A 84 -8.63 -7.28 6.69
N ARG A 85 -8.42 -8.29 5.86
CA ARG A 85 -8.86 -9.67 6.07
C ARG A 85 -7.64 -10.54 6.34
N PHE A 86 -7.64 -11.23 7.47
CA PHE A 86 -6.61 -12.20 7.83
C PHE A 86 -7.06 -13.60 7.39
N ARG A 87 -6.20 -14.33 6.69
CA ARG A 87 -6.45 -15.72 6.27
C ARG A 87 -5.60 -16.69 7.06
N ARG A 88 -4.32 -16.35 7.30
CA ARG A 88 -3.34 -17.16 8.03
C ARG A 88 -2.36 -16.27 8.80
N SER A 89 -1.90 -16.73 9.95
CA SER A 89 -0.91 -16.02 10.77
C SER A 89 0.50 -16.17 10.23
N LEU A 90 1.31 -15.11 10.26
CA LEU A 90 2.76 -15.19 10.10
C LEU A 90 3.42 -15.39 11.46
N GLU A 91 4.50 -16.17 11.51
CA GLU A 91 5.27 -16.48 12.71
C GLU A 91 6.64 -15.83 12.66
N LEU A 92 7.34 -15.87 13.79
CA LEU A 92 8.69 -15.34 13.91
C LEU A 92 9.61 -15.86 12.80
N TRP A 93 10.34 -14.94 12.18
CA TRP A 93 11.29 -15.19 11.09
C TRP A 93 10.70 -15.62 9.75
N ASP A 94 9.39 -15.75 9.63
CA ASP A 94 8.77 -15.97 8.33
C ASP A 94 9.11 -14.82 7.39
N ARG A 95 9.50 -15.19 6.17
CA ARG A 95 9.70 -14.25 5.07
C ARG A 95 8.37 -14.05 4.38
N PHE A 96 8.06 -12.81 4.04
CA PHE A 96 6.84 -12.47 3.33
C PHE A 96 7.09 -11.29 2.39
N VAL A 97 6.17 -11.09 1.45
CA VAL A 97 6.17 -9.96 0.52
C VAL A 97 4.89 -9.18 0.74
N ILE A 98 5.01 -7.86 0.88
CA ILE A 98 3.86 -6.96 0.75
C ILE A 98 3.77 -6.58 -0.72
N VAL A 99 2.68 -6.95 -1.37
CA VAL A 99 2.36 -6.51 -2.73
C VAL A 99 1.44 -5.32 -2.61
N THR A 100 1.80 -4.19 -3.21
CA THR A 100 1.04 -2.94 -3.14
C THR A 100 0.76 -2.44 -4.56
N ARG A 101 -0.49 -2.07 -4.84
CA ARG A 101 -0.87 -1.42 -6.10
C ARG A 101 -2.03 -0.45 -5.88
N VAL A 102 -2.07 0.62 -6.68
CA VAL A 102 -3.25 1.45 -6.85
C VAL A 102 -4.21 0.72 -7.78
N VAL A 103 -5.47 0.57 -7.39
CA VAL A 103 -6.50 -0.07 -8.23
C VAL A 103 -7.31 0.94 -9.04
N GLY A 104 -7.27 2.20 -8.62
CA GLY A 104 -7.87 3.33 -9.29
C GLY A 104 -8.18 4.44 -8.30
N TRP A 105 -8.85 5.49 -8.77
CA TRP A 105 -9.25 6.64 -7.98
C TRP A 105 -10.61 7.18 -8.42
N ASP A 106 -11.30 7.88 -7.51
CA ASP A 106 -12.39 8.80 -7.84
C ASP A 106 -11.88 10.25 -7.77
N GLU A 107 -12.74 11.26 -7.73
CA GLU A 107 -12.32 12.67 -7.66
C GLU A 107 -11.44 13.03 -6.46
N ARG A 108 -11.54 12.30 -5.35
CA ARG A 108 -10.86 12.64 -4.08
C ARG A 108 -10.09 11.49 -3.44
N ILE A 109 -10.44 10.24 -3.74
CA ILE A 109 -9.89 9.05 -3.11
C ILE A 109 -9.04 8.28 -4.12
N PHE A 110 -7.84 7.90 -3.70
CA PHE A 110 -7.09 6.80 -4.27
C PHE A 110 -7.42 5.50 -3.53
N TYR A 111 -7.76 4.47 -4.28
CA TYR A 111 -7.99 3.13 -3.79
C TYR A 111 -6.76 2.28 -4.04
N LEU A 112 -6.27 1.60 -3.00
CA LEU A 112 -5.13 0.69 -3.07
C LEU A 112 -5.52 -0.68 -2.58
N GLU A 113 -4.89 -1.68 -3.18
CA GLU A 113 -4.87 -3.05 -2.71
C GLU A 113 -3.49 -3.38 -2.16
N GLN A 114 -3.49 -4.03 -0.99
CA GLN A 114 -2.29 -4.59 -0.41
C GLN A 114 -2.52 -6.03 0.04
N ARG A 115 -1.61 -6.92 -0.35
CA ARG A 115 -1.66 -8.33 0.10
C ARG A 115 -0.32 -8.77 0.64
N PHE A 116 -0.40 -9.63 1.65
CA PHE A 116 0.75 -10.27 2.26
C PHE A 116 0.87 -11.68 1.69
N GLU A 117 1.98 -11.94 1.01
CA GLU A 117 2.30 -13.25 0.44
C GLU A 117 3.41 -13.91 1.26
N ARG A 118 3.16 -15.10 1.81
CA ARG A 118 4.20 -15.87 2.49
C ARG A 118 5.22 -16.38 1.47
N VAL A 119 6.50 -16.20 1.77
CA VAL A 119 7.58 -16.84 1.01
C VAL A 119 7.83 -18.23 1.60
N PRO A 120 7.63 -19.32 0.81
CA PRO A 120 7.88 -20.68 1.26
C PRO A 120 9.34 -20.89 1.71
N ARG A 121 9.57 -21.74 2.72
CA ARG A 121 10.93 -22.10 3.16
C ARG A 121 11.65 -22.99 2.16
N ALA A 122 10.92 -23.85 1.45
CA ALA A 122 11.42 -24.67 0.35
C ALA A 122 10.89 -24.12 -0.98
N ALA A 123 11.69 -24.25 -2.05
CA ALA A 123 11.24 -23.86 -3.38
C ALA A 123 9.96 -24.63 -3.76
N LYS A 124 8.95 -23.90 -4.22
CA LYS A 124 7.75 -24.47 -4.82
C LYS A 124 7.91 -24.49 -6.34
N PRO A 125 7.22 -25.39 -7.06
CA PRO A 125 7.15 -25.32 -8.52
C PRO A 125 6.77 -23.91 -8.99
N ALA A 126 7.34 -23.45 -10.10
CA ALA A 126 7.20 -22.09 -10.59
C ALA A 126 5.73 -21.66 -10.77
N ASP A 127 4.85 -22.61 -11.11
CA ASP A 127 3.43 -22.35 -11.37
C ASP A 127 2.55 -22.35 -10.09
N THR A 128 3.16 -22.47 -8.91
CA THR A 128 2.38 -22.46 -7.67
C THR A 128 1.96 -21.04 -7.33
N ALA A 129 0.65 -20.81 -7.22
CA ALA A 129 0.10 -19.54 -6.77
C ALA A 129 0.70 -19.11 -5.41
N PRO A 130 0.94 -17.80 -5.22
CA PRO A 130 1.46 -17.28 -3.95
C PRO A 130 0.48 -17.56 -2.81
N GLU A 131 1.01 -17.90 -1.63
CA GLU A 131 0.19 -18.09 -0.43
C GLU A 131 -0.15 -16.73 0.17
N VAL A 132 -1.35 -16.23 -0.15
CA VAL A 132 -1.87 -14.98 0.41
C VAL A 132 -2.36 -15.22 1.84
N VAL A 133 -1.72 -14.57 2.81
CA VAL A 133 -2.00 -14.71 4.25
C VAL A 133 -2.85 -13.59 4.82
N ALA A 134 -2.83 -12.40 4.19
CA ALA A 134 -3.70 -11.28 4.51
C ALA A 134 -3.92 -10.39 3.27
N GLU A 135 -5.07 -9.74 3.21
CA GLU A 135 -5.51 -8.89 2.10
C GLU A 135 -6.17 -7.63 2.66
N ALA A 136 -5.89 -6.47 2.07
CA ALA A 136 -6.37 -5.20 2.57
C ALA A 136 -6.74 -4.24 1.44
N TRP A 137 -7.76 -3.43 1.72
CA TRP A 137 -8.13 -2.26 0.92
C TRP A 137 -7.84 -1.00 1.70
N VAL A 138 -7.32 0.00 1.00
CA VAL A 138 -6.91 1.27 1.58
C VAL A 138 -7.47 2.39 0.72
N ALA A 139 -8.08 3.38 1.36
CA ALA A 139 -8.54 4.62 0.77
C ALA A 139 -7.64 5.75 1.27
N ALA A 140 -6.99 6.45 0.34
CA ALA A 140 -6.09 7.56 0.64
C ALA A 140 -6.55 8.85 -0.04
N ARG A 141 -6.39 9.97 0.67
CA ARG A 141 -6.53 11.33 0.13
C ARG A 141 -5.18 12.01 0.09
N PHE A 142 -5.02 12.99 -0.80
CA PHE A 142 -3.85 13.86 -0.79
C PHE A 142 -4.23 15.24 -0.27
N ILE A 143 -3.35 15.79 0.57
CA ILE A 143 -3.53 17.11 1.19
C ILE A 143 -2.32 17.97 0.82
N ALA A 144 -2.57 19.22 0.47
CA ALA A 144 -1.50 20.20 0.28
C ALA A 144 -1.05 20.74 1.64
N ARG A 145 0.26 20.92 1.84
CA ARG A 145 0.80 21.48 3.09
C ARG A 145 0.31 22.89 3.40
N ALA A 146 -0.10 23.64 2.37
CA ALA A 146 -0.74 24.96 2.51
C ALA A 146 -2.20 24.88 3.01
N GLY A 147 -2.75 23.68 3.17
CA GLY A 147 -4.16 23.43 3.46
C GLY A 147 -4.95 23.03 2.21
N GLY A 148 -6.04 22.30 2.42
CA GLY A 148 -6.94 21.85 1.35
C GLY A 148 -6.61 20.46 0.79
N THR A 149 -7.66 19.79 0.29
CA THR A 149 -7.56 18.51 -0.42
C THR A 149 -7.09 18.72 -1.85
N VAL A 150 -6.25 17.83 -2.34
CA VAL A 150 -5.82 17.77 -3.75
C VAL A 150 -6.73 16.79 -4.49
N ALA A 151 -7.21 17.17 -5.68
CA ALA A 151 -8.03 16.29 -6.49
C ALA A 151 -7.22 15.10 -6.99
N SER A 152 -7.83 13.91 -7.04
CA SER A 152 -7.09 12.72 -7.44
C SER A 152 -6.57 12.76 -8.88
N PRO A 153 -7.27 13.35 -9.87
CA PRO A 153 -6.74 13.51 -11.22
C PRO A 153 -5.42 14.31 -11.24
N ASP A 154 -5.29 15.38 -10.46
CA ASP A 154 -4.06 16.18 -10.38
C ASP A 154 -2.89 15.36 -9.80
N VAL A 155 -3.20 14.48 -8.85
CA VAL A 155 -2.20 13.56 -8.27
C VAL A 155 -1.83 12.47 -9.27
N ALA A 156 -2.79 11.92 -10.02
CA ALA A 156 -2.55 10.92 -11.04
C ALA A 156 -1.66 11.47 -12.16
N GLU A 157 -1.93 12.70 -12.61
CA GLU A 157 -1.07 13.43 -13.55
C GLU A 157 0.34 13.64 -12.95
N ALA A 158 0.43 14.06 -11.69
CA ALA A 158 1.72 14.21 -11.01
C ALA A 158 2.50 12.89 -10.88
N PHE A 159 1.81 11.75 -10.85
CA PHE A 159 2.38 10.41 -10.86
C PHE A 159 2.69 9.88 -12.26
N GLU A 160 2.48 10.70 -13.30
CA GLU A 160 2.69 10.32 -14.70
C GLU A 160 1.85 9.08 -15.09
N VAL A 161 0.68 8.94 -14.46
CA VAL A 161 -0.32 7.92 -14.77
C VAL A 161 -1.38 8.52 -15.69
N ALA A 162 -2.11 7.67 -16.42
CA ALA A 162 -3.24 8.09 -17.25
C ALA A 162 -4.15 9.10 -16.52
N GLY A 163 -4.57 10.16 -17.21
CA GLY A 163 -5.47 11.17 -16.64
C GLY A 163 -6.87 10.64 -16.30
N VAL A 164 -7.23 9.46 -16.83
CA VAL A 164 -8.46 8.75 -16.52
C VAL A 164 -8.16 7.56 -15.62
N SER A 165 -8.92 7.47 -14.54
CA SER A 165 -8.86 6.36 -13.60
C SER A 165 -9.23 5.03 -14.27
N PRO A 166 -8.46 3.94 -14.04
CA PRO A 166 -8.93 2.60 -14.35
C PRO A 166 -10.25 2.31 -13.63
N PRO A 167 -11.10 1.43 -14.20
CA PRO A 167 -12.34 1.03 -13.53
C PRO A 167 -12.02 0.39 -12.18
N VAL A 168 -12.39 1.07 -11.10
CA VAL A 168 -12.21 0.57 -9.73
C VAL A 168 -13.11 -0.64 -9.54
N PRO A 169 -12.62 -1.78 -9.01
CA PRO A 169 -13.44 -2.96 -8.80
C PRO A 169 -14.69 -2.69 -7.95
N ASP A 170 -15.83 -3.25 -8.35
CA ASP A 170 -17.13 -3.02 -7.68
C ASP A 170 -17.10 -3.33 -6.18
N ALA A 171 -16.36 -4.37 -5.78
CA ALA A 171 -16.21 -4.75 -4.39
C ALA A 171 -15.50 -3.66 -3.55
N VAL A 172 -14.49 -2.99 -4.14
CA VAL A 172 -13.78 -1.87 -3.50
C VAL A 172 -14.71 -0.66 -3.38
N LEU A 173 -15.49 -0.36 -4.42
CA LEU A 173 -16.47 0.73 -4.37
C LEU A 173 -17.60 0.46 -3.36
N ALA A 174 -18.07 -0.78 -3.27
CA ALA A 174 -19.08 -1.18 -2.29
C ALA A 174 -18.54 -1.01 -0.86
N TRP A 175 -17.30 -1.45 -0.61
CA TRP A 175 -16.60 -1.22 0.65
C TRP A 175 -16.45 0.27 0.97
N ALA A 176 -16.01 1.08 0.01
CA ALA A 176 -15.83 2.51 0.19
C ALA A 176 -17.15 3.22 0.51
N ARG A 177 -18.27 2.82 -0.12
CA ARG A 177 -19.60 3.33 0.20
C ARG A 177 -20.06 2.92 1.60
N ALA A 178 -19.81 1.68 2.00
CA ALA A 178 -20.18 1.16 3.32
C ALA A 178 -19.47 1.93 4.45
N LEU A 179 -18.28 2.46 4.20
CA LEU A 179 -17.49 3.26 5.16
C LEU A 179 -17.63 4.78 4.98
N ASP A 180 -18.54 5.24 4.10
CA ASP A 180 -18.73 6.67 3.81
C ASP A 180 -17.46 7.39 3.29
N LEU A 181 -16.61 6.66 2.57
CA LEU A 181 -15.32 7.17 2.07
C LEU A 181 -15.42 7.77 0.66
N ALA A 182 -16.25 7.14 -0.17
CA ALA A 182 -16.38 7.46 -1.59
C ALA A 182 -16.84 8.91 -1.80
N HIS A 183 -16.33 9.55 -2.86
CA HIS A 183 -16.80 10.89 -3.20
C HIS A 183 -18.32 10.89 -3.45
N ARG A 184 -19.06 11.74 -2.74
CA ARG A 184 -20.43 12.10 -3.09
C ARG A 184 -20.42 13.49 -3.72
N PRO A 185 -20.98 13.67 -4.94
CA PRO A 185 -21.19 15.00 -5.48
C PRO A 185 -22.08 15.76 -4.49
N ARG A 186 -21.70 17.01 -4.19
CA ARG A 186 -22.58 17.89 -3.43
C ARG A 186 -23.77 18.23 -4.33
N GLY A 187 -24.96 17.84 -3.91
CA GLY A 187 -26.21 18.31 -4.52
C GLY A 187 -26.44 19.79 -4.30
#